data_AF-A0A0V8JQE3-F1
#
_entry.id   AF-A0A0V8JQE3-F1
#
_cell.length_a   1.000
_cell.length_b   1.000
_cell.length_c   1.000
_cell.angle_alpha   90.00
_cell.angle_beta   90.00
_cell.angle_gamma   90.00
#
_symmetry.space_group_name_H-M   'P 1'
#
loop_
_entity.id
_entity.type
_entity.pdbx_description
1 polymer ?
#
loop_
_entity_poly.entity_id
_entity_poly.type
_entity_poly.pdbx_seq_one_letter_code
_entity_poly.pdbx_strand_id
1 'polypeptide(L)' 'KFYGQSEWAIQNQVFIALIVFCLNVIAQIETKSKRKTLQISRFLRASLWKPAHIWIRKIKGKTVP' A
#
# COMPACT_ATOMS: atom_id res chain seq x y z
N LYS A 1 -3.43 -18.06 0.13
CA LYS A 1 -3.48 -19.14 -0.90
C LYS A 1 -2.42 -18.76 -1.94
N PHE A 2 -1.31 -19.50 -1.99
CA PHE A 2 -0.25 -19.26 -2.98
C PHE A 2 -0.79 -19.70 -4.35
N TYR A 3 -0.81 -18.80 -5.33
CA TYR A 3 -1.46 -19.03 -6.64
C TYR A 3 -0.63 -19.92 -7.59
N GLY A 4 0.55 -20.37 -7.14
CA GLY A 4 1.36 -21.45 -7.72
C GLY A 4 2.43 -21.86 -6.70
N GLN A 5 2.67 -23.16 -6.53
CA GLN A 5 3.70 -23.67 -5.62
C GLN A 5 5.09 -23.81 -6.27
N SER A 6 5.23 -23.40 -7.53
CA SER A 6 6.53 -23.31 -8.19
C SER A 6 7.42 -22.30 -7.48
N GLU A 7 8.69 -22.62 -7.30
CA GLU A 7 9.69 -21.78 -6.63
C GLU A 7 9.71 -20.34 -7.18
N TRP A 8 9.60 -20.20 -8.50
CA TRP A 8 9.44 -18.93 -9.22
C TRP A 8 8.21 -18.11 -8.78
N ALA A 9 7.07 -18.76 -8.52
CA ALA A 9 5.85 -18.09 -8.11
C ALA A 9 5.93 -17.60 -6.65
N ILE A 10 6.67 -18.30 -5.80
CA ILE A 10 6.95 -17.89 -4.42
C ILE A 10 7.89 -16.69 -4.42
N GLN A 11 8.98 -16.74 -5.19
CA GLN A 11 9.91 -15.62 -5.32
C GLN A 11 9.20 -14.36 -5.84
N ASN A 12 8.37 -14.49 -6.88
CA ASN A 12 7.58 -13.37 -7.39
C ASN A 12 6.62 -12.79 -6.35
N GLN A 13 5.99 -13.61 -5.52
CA GLN A 13 5.12 -13.13 -4.45
C GLN A 13 5.90 -12.35 -3.38
N VAL A 14 7.12 -12.80 -3.04
CA VAL A 14 8.00 -12.09 -2.12
C VAL A 14 8.46 -10.75 -2.71
N PHE A 15 8.86 -10.73 -3.99
CA PHE A 15 9.23 -9.49 -4.68
C PHE A 15 8.06 -8.49 -4.74
N ILE A 16 6.86 -8.95 -5.06
CA ILE A 16 5.65 -8.10 -5.07
C ILE A 16 5.39 -7.54 -3.67
N ALA A 17 5.50 -8.34 -2.62
CA ALA A 17 5.32 -7.89 -1.24
C ALA A 17 6.36 -6.82 -0.84
N LEU A 18 7.62 -7.00 -1.23
CA LEU A 18 8.70 -6.03 -1.03
C LEU A 18 8.43 -4.71 -1.77
N ILE A 19 8.04 -4.77 -3.05
CA ILE A 19 7.69 -3.59 -3.85
C ILE A 19 6.53 -2.83 -3.18
N VAL A 20 5.46 -3.53 -2.78
CA VAL A 20 4.32 -2.94 -2.08
C VAL A 20 4.75 -2.29 -0.77
N PHE A 21 5.65 -2.92 -0.01
CA PHE A 21 6.19 -2.33 1.21
C PHE A 21 6.94 -1.03 0.93
N CYS A 22 7.87 -1.03 -0.04
CA CYS A 22 8.61 0.17 -0.45
C CYS A 22 7.68 1.30 -0.89
N LEU A 23 6.65 0.99 -1.69
CA LEU A 23 5.64 1.97 -2.11
C LEU A 23 4.87 2.57 -0.92
N ASN A 24 4.51 1.75 0.07
CA ASN A 24 3.86 2.25 1.28
C ASN A 24 4.78 3.17 2.10
N VAL A 25 6.08 2.87 2.16
CA VAL A 25 7.08 3.72 2.85
C VAL A 25 7.26 5.05 2.12
N ILE A 26 7.38 5.04 0.80
CA ILE A 26 7.45 6.29 -0.01
C ILE A 26 6.19 7.13 0.23
N ALA A 27 5.00 6.52 0.17
CA ALA A 27 3.75 7.21 0.45
C ALA A 27 3.72 7.81 1.86
N GLN A 28 4.29 7.13 2.87
CA GLN A 28 4.38 7.62 4.24
C GLN A 28 5.29 8.86 4.35
N ILE A 29 6.44 8.84 3.67
CA ILE A 29 7.42 9.94 3.63
C ILE A 29 6.81 11.15 2.91
N GLU A 30 6.26 10.96 1.70
CA GLU A 30 5.65 12.02 0.88
C GLU A 30 4.47 12.71 1.59
N THR A 31 3.63 11.93 2.27
CA THR A 31 2.48 12.48 2.99
C THR A 31 2.84 13.06 4.36
N LYS A 32 4.09 12.92 4.83
CA LYS A 32 4.54 13.26 6.19
C LYS A 32 3.61 12.68 7.27
N SER A 33 3.01 11.52 6.99
CA SER A 33 1.97 10.95 7.84
C SER A 33 2.58 10.23 9.04
N LYS A 34 2.04 10.49 10.24
CA LYS A 34 2.37 9.72 11.46
C LYS A 34 1.73 8.32 11.47
N ARG A 35 0.96 7.95 10.43
CA ARG A 35 0.26 6.67 10.38
C ARG A 35 1.21 5.53 10.08
N LYS A 36 1.01 4.40 10.78
CA LYS A 36 1.78 3.17 10.56
C LYS A 36 1.55 2.64 9.15
N THR A 37 2.58 2.05 8.56
CA THR A 37 2.61 1.48 7.20
C THR A 37 1.48 0.47 6.95
N LEU A 38 1.08 -0.29 7.99
CA LEU A 38 -0.06 -1.23 7.94
C LEU A 38 -1.42 -0.54 7.78
N GLN A 39 -1.60 0.65 8.35
CA GLN A 39 -2.83 1.41 8.14
C GLN A 39 -2.89 1.95 6.72
N ILE A 40 -1.75 2.40 6.19
CA ILE A 40 -1.60 2.88 4.81
C ILE A 40 -1.92 1.74 3.82
N SER A 41 -1.35 0.55 4.02
CA SER A 41 -1.65 -0.60 3.17
C SER A 41 -3.13 -0.99 3.22
N ARG A 42 -3.77 -0.91 4.40
CA ARG A 42 -5.22 -1.17 4.55
C ARG A 42 -6.06 -0.12 3.82
N PHE A 43 -5.68 1.15 3.89
CA PHE A 43 -6.36 2.23 3.14
C PHE A 43 -6.21 2.09 1.64
N LEU A 44 -5.00 1.79 1.15
CA LEU A 44 -4.73 1.55 -0.27
C LEU A 44 -5.55 0.36 -0.77
N ARG A 45 -5.61 -0.74 -0.01
CA ARG A 45 -6.42 -1.91 -0.38
C ARG A 45 -7.91 -1.60 -0.43
N ALA A 46 -8.41 -0.79 0.50
CA ALA A 46 -9.81 -0.34 0.50
C ALA A 46 -10.12 0.73 -0.57
N SER A 47 -9.07 1.38 -1.10
CA SER A 47 -9.19 2.51 -2.04
C SER A 47 -8.60 2.19 -3.42
N LEU A 48 -8.40 0.90 -3.74
CA LEU A 48 -7.84 0.42 -5.01
C LEU A 48 -8.59 0.99 -6.23
N TRP A 49 -9.90 1.16 -6.09
CA TRP A 49 -10.80 1.68 -7.13
C TRP A 49 -11.08 3.19 -7.00
N LYS A 50 -10.36 3.89 -6.12
CA LYS A 50 -10.53 5.33 -5.90
C LYS A 50 -9.34 6.10 -6.49
N PRO A 51 -9.58 7.30 -7.03
CA PRO A 51 -8.51 8.10 -7.63
C PRO A 51 -7.44 8.49 -6.60
N ALA A 52 -6.21 8.69 -7.11
CA ALA A 52 -4.98 8.92 -6.34
C ALA A 52 -5.14 9.92 -5.19
N HIS A 53 -5.75 11.06 -5.50
CA HIS A 53 -5.91 12.16 -4.57
C HIS A 53 -6.76 11.81 -3.34
N ILE A 54 -7.70 10.86 -3.44
CA ILE A 54 -8.58 10.47 -2.31
C ILE A 54 -7.77 9.70 -1.27
N TRP A 55 -6.99 8.70 -1.68
CA TRP A 55 -6.21 7.93 -0.74
C TRP A 55 -5.02 8.72 -0.20
N ILE A 56 -4.40 9.60 -0.99
CA ILE A 56 -3.36 10.53 -0.50
C ILE A 56 -3.93 11.47 0.59
N ARG A 57 -5.12 12.05 0.37
CA ARG A 57 -5.80 12.88 1.40
C ARG A 57 -6.14 12.10 2.66
N LYS A 58 -6.64 10.86 2.51
CA LYS A 58 -6.93 9.97 3.64
C LYS A 58 -5.67 9.66 4.43
N ILE A 59 -4.55 9.33 3.78
CA ILE A 59 -3.26 9.03 4.45
C ILE A 59 -2.72 10.26 5.18
N LYS A 60 -2.85 11.44 4.59
CA LYS A 60 -2.47 12.73 5.18
C LYS A 60 -3.37 13.15 6.36
N GLY A 61 -4.46 12.42 6.61
CA GLY A 61 -5.40 12.70 7.71
C GLY A 61 -6.29 13.92 7.48
N LYS A 62 -6.43 14.37 6.23
CA LYS A 62 -7.36 15.47 5.89
C LYS A 62 -8.77 14.90 5.73
N THR A 63 -9.77 15.60 6.26
CA THR A 63 -11.19 15.25 6.17
C THR A 63 -11.59 15.13 4.70
N VAL A 64 -12.21 14.00 4.33
CA VAL A 64 -12.80 13.76 3.01
C VAL A 64 -14.25 14.25 3.11
N PRO A 65 -14.70 15.23 2.31
CA PRO A 65 -16.11 15.55 2.19
C PRO A 65 -16.87 14.43 1.46
#